data_AF-A0A3R7NRS0-F1
#
_entry.id   AF-A0A3R7NRS0-F1
#
_cell.length_a   1.000
_cell.length_b   1.000
_cell.length_c   1.000
_cell.angle_alpha   90.00
_cell.angle_beta   90.00
_cell.angle_gamma   90.00
#
_symmetry.space_group_name_H-M   'P 1'
#
loop_
_entity.id
_entity.type
_entity.pdbx_description
1 polymer ?
#
loop_
_entity_poly.entity_id
_entity_poly.type
_entity_poly.pdbx_seq_one_letter_code
_entity_poly.pdbx_strand_id
1 'polypeptide(L)'
;MTTADWFCEPVQLLKALTHRTIEARGDVVTSPLNPDQNRRLCRRRLLKEELAVVRSWMLWLYACLDGDLCIISLLDEECLRPGDANDLTFLSKMDSHLSKHDHYFSYETAKNNKVKKTINKDEFRLRHYAGEVAYRVQGFLDKNNDLLFRDLKDTMSKASNIIAKSVFPREELLNKKRPETAATQFKQSLANLMEILMIKEPSYIRCIKPNDEKRSCNFNIERVSHQVKYLGLMENLRVRRAGFAYRRLYEIFLARYKSLCPATWPKYPGPAKDGVKAIVDHLGYHPEDYRMGETKLFIRLPKTLFFTEDRFQIRKAELATMIQAKWKAFMYQRRYQKMRDAVTRIAKHWRRIRAQRQLARRKWAVGVVRAFIKGFITRNEPVNPINERFQQLVKCEFLLRLSKNLPSNLLDTKWPPAPAPCSEASNILHGMHRTYMARRYVKALTPEKRSMFEEKVLAEQLFKGKSTCDWVLM
;
A
#
# COMPACT_ATOMS: atom_id res chain seq x y z
N MET A 1 -30.87 30.53 55.30
CA MET A 1 -29.87 29.43 55.30
C MET A 1 -28.56 30.01 55.80
N THR A 2 -28.31 29.86 57.10
CA THR A 2 -27.15 30.35 57.84
C THR A 2 -25.95 29.45 57.57
N THR A 3 -25.04 29.92 56.74
CA THR A 3 -23.75 29.29 56.47
C THR A 3 -22.77 29.61 57.60
N ALA A 4 -22.31 28.59 58.34
CA ALA A 4 -20.94 28.40 58.82
C ALA A 4 -20.87 27.58 60.13
N ASP A 5 -21.40 26.36 60.13
CA ASP A 5 -20.92 25.34 61.07
C ASP A 5 -19.57 24.81 60.57
N TRP A 6 -18.54 25.67 60.61
CA TRP A 6 -17.19 25.16 60.73
C TRP A 6 -17.11 24.58 62.14
N PHE A 7 -16.94 23.27 62.21
CA PHE A 7 -16.80 22.38 63.36
C PHE A 7 -15.70 22.76 64.41
N CYS A 8 -15.27 24.03 64.49
CA CYS A 8 -14.35 24.64 65.47
C CYS A 8 -15.08 25.71 66.31
N GLU A 9 -14.60 25.98 67.54
CA GLU A 9 -15.13 27.12 68.32
C GLU A 9 -14.92 28.45 67.57
N PRO A 10 -16.00 29.22 67.27
CA PRO A 10 -15.91 30.47 66.50
C PRO A 10 -14.95 31.49 67.11
N VAL A 11 -14.86 31.52 68.45
CA VAL A 11 -13.97 32.42 69.20
C VAL A 11 -12.50 32.06 68.99
N GLN A 12 -12.17 30.77 68.97
CA GLN A 12 -10.80 30.29 68.73
C GLN A 12 -10.36 30.55 67.30
N LEU A 13 -11.26 30.31 66.33
CA LEU A 13 -11.00 30.59 64.92
C LEU A 13 -10.82 32.09 64.67
N LEU A 14 -11.68 32.94 65.25
CA LEU A 14 -11.55 34.39 65.15
C LEU A 14 -10.24 34.88 65.77
N LYS A 15 -9.84 34.33 66.91
CA LYS A 15 -8.56 34.65 67.56
C LYS A 15 -7.37 34.23 66.68
N ALA A 16 -7.40 33.04 66.08
CA ALA A 16 -6.37 32.56 65.16
C ALA A 16 -6.29 33.35 63.83
N LEU A 17 -7.38 34.00 63.41
CA LEU A 17 -7.41 34.86 62.21
C LEU A 17 -6.97 36.31 62.50
N THR A 18 -7.11 36.77 63.74
CA THR A 18 -6.86 38.18 64.14
C THR A 18 -5.55 38.36 64.92
N HIS A 19 -5.05 37.32 65.56
CA HIS A 19 -3.86 37.36 66.40
C HIS A 19 -2.92 36.21 66.01
N ARG A 20 -1.61 36.46 66.11
CA ARG A 20 -0.57 35.43 65.96
C ARG A 20 0.14 35.21 67.29
N THR A 21 0.38 33.97 67.63
CA THR A 21 1.19 33.56 68.79
C THR A 21 2.62 33.31 68.33
N ILE A 22 3.57 34.06 68.89
CA ILE A 22 5.00 33.88 68.64
C ILE A 22 5.62 33.27 69.88
N GLU A 23 6.12 32.05 69.75
CA GLU A 23 6.98 31.41 70.76
C GLU A 23 8.44 31.72 70.44
N ALA A 24 9.08 32.56 71.26
CA ALA A 24 10.50 32.86 71.13
C ALA A 24 11.19 32.68 72.49
N ARG A 25 12.17 31.76 72.56
CA ARG A 25 13.03 31.53 73.73
C ARG A 25 12.30 31.27 75.06
N GLY A 26 11.09 30.70 75.00
CA GLY A 26 10.29 30.36 76.20
C GLY A 26 9.17 31.36 76.49
N ASP A 27 9.20 32.54 75.88
CA ASP A 27 8.13 33.54 76.01
C ASP A 27 7.08 33.34 74.91
N VAL A 28 5.81 33.34 75.31
CA VAL A 28 4.64 33.26 74.45
C VAL A 28 4.05 34.65 74.30
N VAL A 29 4.30 35.32 73.19
CA VAL A 29 3.77 36.66 72.91
C VAL A 29 2.66 36.56 71.87
N THR A 30 1.48 37.10 72.19
CA THR A 30 0.38 37.24 71.23
C THR A 30 0.40 38.64 70.63
N SER A 31 0.45 38.74 69.30
CA SER A 31 0.49 40.02 68.59
C SER A 31 -0.70 40.12 67.63
N PRO A 32 -1.38 41.29 67.52
CA PRO A 32 -2.45 41.48 66.56
C PRO A 32 -1.90 41.47 65.13
N LEU A 33 -2.66 40.86 64.21
CA LEU A 33 -2.38 40.88 62.76
C LEU A 33 -2.90 42.19 62.15
N ASN A 34 -2.13 42.77 61.23
CA ASN A 34 -2.53 43.99 60.53
C ASN A 34 -3.82 43.73 59.71
N PRO A 35 -4.79 44.66 59.56
CA PRO A 35 -6.04 44.42 58.83
C PRO A 35 -5.83 43.95 57.39
N ASP A 36 -4.77 44.43 56.76
CA ASP A 36 -4.32 44.01 55.43
C ASP A 36 -3.80 42.58 55.41
N GLN A 37 -3.04 42.17 56.43
CA GLN A 37 -2.57 40.80 56.58
C GLN A 37 -3.75 39.85 56.81
N ASN A 38 -4.69 40.24 57.67
CA ASN A 38 -5.89 39.45 57.99
C ASN A 38 -6.81 39.27 56.77
N ARG A 39 -7.10 40.35 56.02
CA ARG A 39 -7.88 40.26 54.76
C ARG A 39 -7.20 39.39 53.71
N ARG A 40 -5.88 39.48 53.56
CA ARG A 40 -5.10 38.70 52.59
C ARG A 40 -5.04 37.21 52.99
N LEU A 41 -4.89 36.91 54.27
CA LEU A 41 -4.86 35.55 54.83
C LEU A 41 -6.23 34.85 54.68
N CYS A 42 -7.33 35.55 55.03
CA CYS A 42 -8.70 35.04 54.93
C CYS A 42 -9.14 34.80 53.47
N ARG A 43 -8.87 35.73 52.54
CA ARG A 43 -9.35 35.63 51.14
C ARG A 43 -8.61 34.57 50.31
N ARG A 44 -7.30 34.38 50.52
CA ARG A 44 -6.49 33.57 49.59
C ARG A 44 -6.47 32.08 49.91
N ARG A 45 -6.83 31.63 51.11
CA ARG A 45 -6.61 30.23 51.51
C ARG A 45 -7.85 29.35 51.57
N LEU A 46 -9.04 29.94 51.70
CA LEU A 46 -10.31 29.20 51.59
C LEU A 46 -10.68 28.85 50.12
N LEU A 47 -9.99 29.43 49.13
CA LEU A 47 -10.39 29.39 47.71
C LEU A 47 -9.26 29.13 46.72
N LYS A 48 -8.08 28.63 47.13
CA LYS A 48 -6.91 28.54 46.23
C LYS A 48 -6.99 27.38 45.23
N GLU A 49 -7.88 27.49 44.25
CA GLU A 49 -7.70 26.98 42.89
C GLU A 49 -7.35 28.17 41.97
N GLU A 50 -6.06 28.49 41.83
CA GLU A 50 -5.59 29.28 40.67
C GLU A 50 -4.23 28.76 40.20
N LEU A 51 -4.29 27.68 39.43
CA LEU A 51 -3.16 26.92 38.87
C LEU A 51 -2.63 27.47 37.53
N ALA A 52 -2.73 28.78 37.28
CA ALA A 52 -2.41 29.34 35.96
C ALA A 52 -1.08 30.10 35.87
N VAL A 53 -0.57 30.68 36.97
CA VAL A 53 0.59 31.60 36.89
C VAL A 53 1.94 30.88 37.04
N VAL A 54 1.96 29.72 37.70
CA VAL A 54 3.20 28.97 38.01
C VAL A 54 3.66 28.09 36.83
N ARG A 55 2.77 27.74 35.89
CA ARG A 55 3.12 26.94 34.70
C ARG A 55 4.02 27.67 33.69
N SER A 56 4.16 29.00 33.78
CA SER A 56 5.07 29.76 32.90
C SER A 56 6.47 29.96 33.50
N TRP A 57 6.66 29.67 34.80
CA TRP A 57 7.98 29.68 35.46
C TRP A 57 8.87 28.48 35.09
N MET A 58 8.33 27.58 34.26
CA MET A 58 8.55 26.13 34.30
C MET A 58 9.83 25.61 33.61
N LEU A 59 10.67 26.45 32.99
CA LEU A 59 11.80 25.92 32.19
C LEU A 59 13.12 26.70 32.30
N TRP A 60 13.23 27.68 33.20
CA TRP A 60 14.46 28.50 33.30
C TRP A 60 15.00 28.65 34.71
N LEU A 61 14.16 28.42 35.73
CA LEU A 61 14.58 28.40 37.13
C LEU A 61 15.59 27.28 37.44
N TYR A 62 15.61 26.22 36.62
CA TYR A 62 16.49 25.07 36.80
C TYR A 62 17.88 25.23 36.15
N ALA A 63 18.10 26.28 35.33
CA ALA A 63 19.28 26.34 34.45
C ALA A 63 20.15 27.61 34.57
N CYS A 64 19.79 28.62 35.38
CA CYS A 64 20.56 29.87 35.39
C CYS A 64 20.91 30.45 36.75
N LEU A 65 20.71 29.72 37.85
CA LEU A 65 21.07 30.21 39.19
C LEU A 65 21.57 29.06 40.06
N ASP A 66 22.55 28.31 39.52
CA ASP A 66 23.29 27.26 40.24
C ASP A 66 24.41 27.90 41.09
N GLY A 67 23.99 28.76 42.01
CA GLY A 67 24.83 29.46 42.97
C GLY A 67 23.96 30.13 44.04
N ASP A 68 24.55 30.45 45.19
CA ASP A 68 23.86 30.95 46.39
C ASP A 68 23.00 32.22 46.20
N LEU A 69 23.14 32.91 45.05
CA LEU A 69 22.40 34.12 44.66
C LEU A 69 21.37 33.87 43.54
N CYS A 70 20.35 33.07 43.83
CA CYS A 70 19.22 32.84 42.93
C CYS A 70 18.07 33.85 43.17
N ILE A 71 17.29 34.20 42.14
CA ILE A 71 16.08 35.03 42.27
C ILE A 71 15.14 34.52 43.38
N ILE A 72 15.07 33.19 43.56
CA ILE A 72 14.29 32.59 44.66
C ILE A 72 14.92 32.91 46.02
N SER A 73 16.24 32.78 46.19
CA SER A 73 16.89 33.09 47.47
C SER A 73 16.80 34.58 47.80
N LEU A 74 16.94 35.46 46.81
CA LEU A 74 16.68 36.89 46.97
C LEU A 74 15.23 37.18 47.40
N LEU A 75 14.26 36.44 46.84
CA LEU A 75 12.85 36.57 47.19
C LEU A 75 12.57 36.07 48.61
N ASP A 76 13.17 34.94 49.00
CA ASP A 76 13.03 34.39 50.35
C ASP A 76 13.67 35.28 51.41
N GLU A 77 14.85 35.83 51.11
CA GLU A 77 15.51 36.79 51.99
C GLU A 77 14.68 38.06 52.21
N GLU A 78 14.09 38.64 51.14
CA GLU A 78 13.23 39.81 51.30
C GLU A 78 11.91 39.49 51.99
N CYS A 79 11.37 38.29 51.80
CA CYS A 79 10.23 37.81 52.59
C CYS A 79 10.55 37.69 54.09
N LEU A 80 11.80 37.39 54.44
CA LEU A 80 12.26 37.21 55.82
C LEU A 80 12.77 38.48 56.49
N ARG A 81 12.97 39.56 55.73
CA ARG A 81 13.53 40.82 56.20
C ARG A 81 12.57 41.50 57.21
N PRO A 82 13.02 41.82 58.43
CA PRO A 82 12.22 42.61 59.37
C PRO A 82 12.18 44.08 58.90
N GLY A 83 10.99 44.60 58.59
CA GLY A 83 10.75 46.00 58.16
C GLY A 83 9.63 46.14 57.12
N ASP A 84 9.52 47.31 56.49
CA ASP A 84 8.58 47.61 55.39
C ASP A 84 9.04 46.98 54.06
N ALA A 85 9.17 45.65 54.04
CA ALA A 85 9.51 44.90 52.84
C ALA A 85 8.36 44.96 51.83
N ASN A 86 8.62 45.56 50.66
CA ASN A 86 7.66 45.76 49.58
C ASN A 86 8.17 45.14 48.28
N ASP A 87 7.27 44.84 47.33
CA ASP A 87 7.65 44.23 46.05
C ASP A 87 8.68 45.08 45.27
N LEU A 88 8.67 46.40 45.44
CA LEU A 88 9.66 47.31 44.86
C LEU A 88 11.04 47.17 45.51
N THR A 89 11.12 46.91 46.82
CA THR A 89 12.40 46.67 47.50
C THR A 89 13.03 45.36 47.04
N PHE A 90 12.21 44.35 46.73
CA PHE A 90 12.64 43.13 46.08
C PHE A 90 13.20 43.41 44.67
N LEU A 91 12.53 44.24 43.88
CA LEU A 91 13.02 44.62 42.55
C LEU A 91 14.38 45.34 42.62
N SER A 92 14.55 46.33 43.49
CA SER A 92 15.82 47.02 43.68
C SER A 92 16.95 46.09 44.15
N LYS A 93 16.61 45.06 44.96
CA LYS A 93 17.59 44.05 45.36
C LYS A 93 17.98 43.13 44.21
N MET A 94 17.03 42.75 43.35
CA MET A 94 17.34 42.06 42.11
C MET A 94 18.22 42.91 41.19
N ASP A 95 17.93 44.20 41.06
CA ASP A 95 18.70 45.13 40.25
C ASP A 95 20.15 45.23 40.71
N SER A 96 20.38 45.35 42.02
CA SER A 96 21.75 45.40 42.56
C SER A 96 22.54 44.10 42.32
N HIS A 97 21.93 42.93 42.51
CA HIS A 97 22.63 41.64 42.45
C HIS A 97 22.70 41.04 41.04
N LEU A 98 21.70 41.28 40.20
CA LEU A 98 21.53 40.67 38.88
C LEU A 98 21.79 41.62 37.71
N SER A 99 22.13 42.89 37.96
CA SER A 99 22.47 43.88 36.92
C SER A 99 23.53 43.43 35.92
N LYS A 100 24.46 42.56 36.35
CA LYS A 100 25.54 42.03 35.51
C LYS A 100 25.15 40.80 34.69
N HIS A 101 23.98 40.20 34.94
CA HIS A 101 23.60 38.94 34.32
C HIS A 101 22.95 39.16 32.94
N ASP A 102 23.49 38.53 31.89
CA ASP A 102 23.07 38.74 30.48
C ASP A 102 21.61 38.39 30.18
N HIS A 103 20.97 37.63 31.07
CA HIS A 103 19.58 37.19 30.94
C HIS A 103 18.58 38.00 31.78
N TYR A 104 19.04 38.95 32.59
CA TYR A 104 18.18 39.80 33.41
C TYR A 104 18.14 41.22 32.86
N PHE A 105 16.93 41.78 32.79
CA PHE A 105 16.71 43.17 32.38
C PHE A 105 15.64 43.80 33.26
N SER A 106 15.78 45.08 33.57
CA SER A 106 14.82 45.88 34.32
C SER A 106 14.83 47.31 33.82
N TYR A 107 13.97 48.16 34.39
CA TYR A 107 13.99 49.58 34.10
C TYR A 107 15.34 50.24 34.45
N GLU A 108 15.97 49.83 35.55
CA GLU A 108 17.24 50.42 36.03
C GLU A 108 18.46 49.88 35.28
N THR A 109 18.43 48.60 34.91
CA THR A 109 19.54 47.92 34.23
C THR A 109 19.51 48.06 32.70
N ALA A 110 18.44 48.65 32.14
CA ALA A 110 18.31 48.88 30.71
C ALA A 110 19.38 49.83 30.16
N LYS A 111 20.35 49.27 29.43
CA LYS A 111 21.47 50.01 28.78
C LYS A 111 21.04 51.05 27.73
N ASN A 112 19.83 50.93 27.16
CA ASN A 112 19.33 51.75 26.06
C ASN A 112 18.01 52.47 26.41
N ASN A 113 17.95 53.79 26.17
CA ASN A 113 16.75 54.62 26.39
C ASN A 113 15.51 54.14 25.60
N LYS A 114 15.68 53.49 24.45
CA LYS A 114 14.56 52.90 23.69
C LYS A 114 13.95 51.68 24.39
N VAL A 115 14.77 50.84 25.02
CA VAL A 115 14.32 49.65 25.76
C VAL A 115 13.68 50.07 27.09
N LYS A 116 14.24 51.10 27.73
CA LYS A 116 13.73 51.68 28.97
C LYS A 116 12.30 52.25 28.84
N LYS A 117 11.89 52.69 27.64
CA LYS A 117 10.50 53.10 27.34
C LYS A 117 9.50 51.94 27.22
N THR A 118 9.99 50.70 27.13
CA THR A 118 9.13 49.51 26.96
C THR A 118 8.92 48.73 28.27
N ILE A 119 9.67 49.04 29.32
CA ILE A 119 9.64 48.34 30.62
C ILE A 119 9.06 49.30 31.65
N ASN A 120 8.03 48.87 32.39
CA ASN A 120 7.50 49.66 33.49
C ASN A 120 8.42 49.59 34.72
N LYS A 121 8.32 50.59 35.62
CA LYS A 121 9.16 50.65 36.84
C LYS A 121 8.92 49.49 37.81
N ASP A 122 7.78 48.81 37.70
CA ASP A 122 7.36 47.65 38.50
C ASP A 122 7.54 46.32 37.74
N GLU A 123 8.34 46.31 36.68
CA GLU A 123 8.54 45.13 35.83
C GLU A 123 10.02 44.81 35.61
N PHE A 124 10.33 43.51 35.60
CA PHE A 124 11.60 42.97 35.13
C PHE A 124 11.36 41.99 33.99
N ARG A 125 12.36 41.79 33.13
CA ARG A 125 12.34 40.83 32.04
C ARG A 125 13.43 39.79 32.23
N LEU A 126 13.09 38.55 31.91
CA LEU A 126 14.05 37.45 31.83
C LEU A 126 14.11 36.93 30.40
N ARG A 127 15.32 36.67 29.90
CA ARG A 127 15.52 36.01 28.62
C ARG A 127 15.55 34.49 28.82
N HIS A 128 14.42 33.87 28.58
CA HIS A 128 14.27 32.42 28.57
C HIS A 128 14.74 31.82 27.23
N TYR A 129 14.93 30.51 27.18
CA TYR A 129 15.18 29.77 25.93
C TYR A 129 14.07 30.00 24.88
N ALA A 130 12.85 30.25 25.36
CA ALA A 130 11.64 30.49 24.60
C ALA A 130 11.47 31.95 24.11
N GLY A 131 12.31 32.88 24.59
CA GLY A 131 12.19 34.32 24.35
C GLY A 131 12.18 35.15 25.63
N GLU A 132 12.04 36.46 25.48
CA GLU A 132 12.00 37.42 26.59
C GLU A 132 10.59 37.48 27.19
N VAL A 133 10.49 37.38 28.52
CA VAL A 133 9.23 37.42 29.26
C VAL A 133 9.29 38.54 30.28
N ALA A 134 8.26 39.39 30.29
CA ALA A 134 8.09 40.45 31.29
C ALA A 134 7.27 39.95 32.49
N TYR A 135 7.82 40.18 33.68
CA TYR A 135 7.22 39.85 34.97
C TYR A 135 6.95 41.14 35.74
N ARG A 136 5.72 41.29 36.23
CA ARG A 136 5.34 42.38 37.12
C ARG A 136 5.57 41.96 38.57
N VAL A 137 6.33 42.74 39.33
CA VAL A 137 6.72 42.37 40.72
C VAL A 137 5.56 42.44 41.71
N GLN A 138 4.47 43.13 41.36
CA GLN A 138 3.33 43.30 42.23
C GLN A 138 2.75 41.96 42.72
N GLY A 139 2.73 41.80 44.04
CA GLY A 139 2.25 40.63 44.76
C GLY A 139 3.22 39.44 44.76
N PHE A 140 4.50 39.61 44.43
CA PHE A 140 5.50 38.54 44.50
C PHE A 140 5.75 38.10 45.94
N LEU A 141 6.03 39.05 46.84
CA LEU A 141 6.28 38.73 48.26
C LEU A 141 5.06 38.08 48.90
N ASP A 142 3.87 38.62 48.64
CA ASP A 142 2.62 38.07 49.15
C ASP A 142 2.29 36.67 48.61
N LYS A 143 2.69 36.36 47.37
CA LYS A 143 2.50 35.03 46.77
C LYS A 143 3.50 34.02 47.32
N ASN A 144 4.72 34.47 47.63
CA ASN A 144 5.78 33.62 48.15
C ASN A 144 5.63 33.33 49.66
N ASN A 145 5.11 34.30 50.41
CA ASN A 145 4.75 34.16 51.81
C ASN A 145 3.53 33.23 51.98
N ASP A 146 3.75 31.93 51.85
CA ASP A 146 2.75 30.88 52.10
C ASP A 146 2.73 30.43 53.56
N LEU A 147 2.88 31.37 54.50
CA LEU A 147 2.92 31.08 55.92
C LEU A 147 1.52 30.72 56.42
N LEU A 148 1.27 29.45 56.74
CA LEU A 148 0.10 29.08 57.53
C LEU A 148 0.49 29.22 59.00
N PHE A 149 -0.14 30.17 59.70
CA PHE A 149 0.15 30.38 61.11
C PHE A 149 -0.18 29.12 61.92
N ARG A 150 0.67 28.83 62.90
CA ARG A 150 0.56 27.66 63.77
C ARG A 150 -0.79 27.63 64.50
N ASP A 151 -1.29 28.79 64.92
CA ASP A 151 -2.59 28.93 65.59
C ASP A 151 -3.75 28.44 64.72
N LEU A 152 -3.69 28.67 63.40
CA LEU A 152 -4.70 28.16 62.46
C LEU A 152 -4.58 26.65 62.28
N LYS A 153 -3.36 26.12 62.16
CA LYS A 153 -3.15 24.66 62.11
C LYS A 153 -3.66 23.97 63.37
N ASP A 154 -3.36 24.52 64.56
CA ASP A 154 -3.78 23.98 65.84
C ASP A 154 -5.31 23.99 65.97
N THR A 155 -5.96 25.10 65.60
CA THR A 155 -7.42 25.22 65.59
C THR A 155 -8.07 24.20 64.66
N MET A 156 -7.52 24.01 63.45
CA MET A 156 -8.03 23.04 62.47
C MET A 156 -7.80 21.58 62.90
N SER A 157 -6.71 21.28 63.61
CA SER A 157 -6.44 19.95 64.18
C SER A 157 -7.40 19.58 65.33
N LYS A 158 -8.05 20.58 65.94
CA LYS A 158 -9.06 20.43 66.99
C LYS A 158 -10.49 20.47 66.46
N ALA A 159 -10.69 20.76 65.17
CA ALA A 159 -11.99 20.75 64.52
C ALA A 159 -12.68 19.40 64.71
N SER A 160 -14.00 19.37 64.92
CA SER A 160 -14.75 18.10 65.04
C SER A 160 -14.89 17.35 63.71
N ASN A 161 -14.60 17.99 62.57
CA ASN A 161 -14.61 17.36 61.26
C ASN A 161 -13.41 16.40 61.07
N ILE A 162 -13.71 15.13 60.77
CA ILE A 162 -12.71 14.07 60.57
C ILE A 162 -11.74 14.39 59.42
N ILE A 163 -12.23 14.99 58.33
CA ILE A 163 -11.43 15.38 57.17
C ILE A 163 -10.47 16.52 57.55
N ALA A 164 -10.92 17.49 58.35
CA ALA A 164 -10.05 18.56 58.83
C ALA A 164 -8.91 18.02 59.71
N LYS A 165 -9.22 17.05 60.61
CA LYS A 165 -8.19 16.39 61.43
C LYS A 165 -7.20 15.56 60.61
N SER A 166 -7.65 14.88 59.56
CA SER A 166 -6.75 14.08 58.71
C SER A 166 -5.86 14.94 57.81
N VAL A 167 -6.33 16.11 57.39
CA VAL A 167 -5.55 17.08 56.59
C VAL A 167 -4.59 17.90 57.46
N PHE A 168 -4.90 18.13 58.74
CA PHE A 168 -4.05 18.86 59.69
C PHE A 168 -3.62 17.97 60.87
N PRO A 169 -2.68 17.03 60.65
CA PRO A 169 -2.17 16.13 61.67
C PRO A 169 -1.47 16.90 62.81
N ARG A 170 -1.64 16.46 64.05
CA ARG A 170 -1.03 17.11 65.22
C ARG A 170 0.49 16.96 65.25
N GLU A 171 1.04 15.93 64.60
CA GLU A 171 2.48 15.70 64.51
C GLU A 171 3.20 16.86 63.81
N GLU A 172 2.56 17.54 62.84
CA GLU A 172 3.14 18.71 62.17
C GLU A 172 3.31 19.93 63.09
N LEU A 173 2.53 20.02 64.18
CA LEU A 173 2.60 21.12 65.16
C LEU A 173 3.84 21.02 66.07
N LEU A 174 4.49 19.85 66.11
CA LEU A 174 5.73 19.61 66.86
C LEU A 174 6.95 20.19 66.14
N ASN A 175 6.86 20.36 64.82
CA ASN A 175 7.95 20.91 64.02
C ASN A 175 8.02 22.43 64.21
N LYS A 176 8.97 22.89 65.01
CA LYS A 176 9.20 24.32 65.28
C LYS A 176 9.92 25.06 64.14
N LYS A 177 10.31 24.35 63.07
CA LYS A 177 10.90 24.99 61.89
C LYS A 177 9.85 25.89 61.22
N ARG A 178 10.28 27.07 60.76
CA ARG A 178 9.41 27.95 59.98
C ARG A 178 8.94 27.22 58.72
N PRO A 179 7.70 27.42 58.28
CA PRO A 179 7.23 26.91 57.01
C PRO A 179 8.13 27.43 55.88
N GLU A 180 8.49 26.53 54.98
CA GLU A 180 9.18 26.90 53.75
C GLU A 180 8.31 27.82 52.88
N THR A 181 8.93 28.72 52.12
CA THR A 181 8.21 29.61 51.20
C THR A 181 7.65 28.81 50.02
N ALA A 182 6.69 29.38 49.29
CA ALA A 182 6.10 28.70 48.13
C ALA A 182 7.16 28.39 47.06
N ALA A 183 8.11 29.31 46.84
CA ALA A 183 9.15 29.13 45.85
C ALA A 183 10.16 28.03 46.23
N THR A 184 10.52 27.89 47.52
CA THR A 184 11.41 26.80 47.95
C THR A 184 10.74 25.44 47.85
N GLN A 185 9.47 25.33 48.26
CA GLN A 185 8.70 24.09 48.11
C GLN A 185 8.59 23.67 46.64
N PHE A 186 8.33 24.63 45.75
CA PHE A 186 8.28 24.39 44.31
C PHE A 186 9.65 23.97 43.74
N LYS A 187 10.74 24.61 44.18
CA LYS A 187 12.12 24.23 43.80
C LYS A 187 12.43 22.79 44.21
N GLN A 188 12.12 22.40 45.45
CA GLN A 188 12.33 21.03 45.93
C GLN A 188 11.49 20.01 45.17
N SER A 189 10.21 20.31 44.92
CA SER A 189 9.32 19.44 44.15
C SER A 189 9.85 19.19 42.72
N LEU A 190 10.34 20.24 42.05
CA LEU A 190 10.99 20.11 40.75
C LEU A 190 12.28 19.31 40.81
N ALA A 191 13.09 19.48 41.86
CA ALA A 191 14.33 18.74 42.03
C ALA A 191 14.08 17.23 42.16
N ASN A 192 13.11 16.85 42.99
CA ASN A 192 12.69 15.46 43.14
C ASN A 192 12.15 14.89 41.82
N LEU A 193 11.35 15.67 41.07
CA LEU A 193 10.88 15.25 39.75
C LEU A 193 12.03 15.00 38.78
N MET A 194 13.02 15.89 38.74
CA MET A 194 14.19 15.75 37.87
C MET A 194 15.02 14.52 38.23
N GLU A 195 15.24 14.24 39.51
CA GLU A 195 15.93 13.03 39.96
C GLU A 195 15.21 11.75 39.45
N ILE A 196 13.89 11.70 39.60
CA ILE A 196 13.05 10.59 39.13
C ILE A 196 13.17 10.41 37.60
N LEU A 197 13.26 11.51 36.84
CA LEU A 197 13.36 11.49 35.39
C LEU A 197 14.77 11.11 34.91
N MET A 198 15.82 11.52 35.61
CA MET A 198 17.22 11.26 35.24
C MET A 198 17.60 9.78 35.37
N ILE A 199 16.91 9.03 36.24
CA ILE A 199 17.12 7.58 36.41
C ILE A 199 16.41 6.76 35.30
N LYS A 200 15.59 7.39 34.44
CA LYS A 200 14.80 6.73 33.40
C LYS A 200 15.26 7.08 32.00
N GLU A 201 14.85 6.27 31.02
CA GLU A 201 15.01 6.61 29.60
C GLU A 201 13.91 7.60 29.17
N PRO A 202 14.24 8.83 28.75
CA PRO A 202 13.23 9.84 28.44
C PRO A 202 12.70 9.71 27.02
N SER A 203 11.38 9.74 26.89
CA SER A 203 10.68 9.92 25.62
C SER A 203 9.96 11.27 25.61
N TYR A 204 10.16 12.06 24.54
CA TYR A 204 9.62 13.43 24.46
C TYR A 204 8.47 13.53 23.47
N ILE A 205 7.32 14.01 23.95
CA ILE A 205 6.17 14.40 23.10
C ILE A 205 6.07 15.93 23.12
N ARG A 206 6.08 16.55 21.93
CA ARG A 206 6.00 18.01 21.77
C ARG A 206 4.64 18.37 21.19
N CYS A 207 3.76 18.90 22.03
CA CYS A 207 2.42 19.32 21.61
C CYS A 207 2.49 20.70 20.94
N ILE A 208 1.79 20.85 19.81
CA ILE A 208 1.67 22.11 19.06
C ILE A 208 0.19 22.45 18.91
N LYS A 209 -0.18 23.66 19.31
CA LYS A 209 -1.54 24.20 19.14
C LYS A 209 -1.69 24.78 17.72
N PRO A 210 -2.57 24.23 16.86
CA PRO A 210 -2.64 24.68 15.47
C PRO A 210 -3.29 26.06 15.30
N ASN A 211 -4.23 26.43 16.17
CA ASN A 211 -4.89 27.73 16.18
C ASN A 211 -5.44 28.04 17.59
N ASP A 212 -5.64 29.32 17.89
CA ASP A 212 -6.17 29.75 19.20
C ASP A 212 -7.69 29.66 19.31
N GLU A 213 -8.40 29.67 18.18
CA GLU A 213 -9.86 29.62 18.05
C GLU A 213 -10.47 28.23 18.33
N LYS A 214 -9.63 27.22 18.57
CA LYS A 214 -10.03 25.81 18.78
C LYS A 214 -10.81 25.21 17.60
N ARG A 215 -10.60 25.72 16.38
CA ARG A 215 -11.25 25.21 15.16
C ARG A 215 -10.49 24.00 14.62
N SER A 216 -11.23 22.96 14.21
CA SER A 216 -10.63 21.83 13.50
C SER A 216 -10.09 22.27 12.14
N CYS A 217 -9.01 21.63 11.68
CA CYS A 217 -8.39 21.84 10.36
C CYS A 217 -7.93 23.28 10.04
N ASN A 218 -7.98 24.20 11.02
CA ASN A 218 -7.44 25.54 10.85
C ASN A 218 -5.99 25.59 11.34
N PHE A 219 -5.05 25.93 10.45
CA PHE A 219 -3.62 25.95 10.75
C PHE A 219 -3.08 27.37 10.64
N ASN A 220 -2.85 28.02 11.79
CA ASN A 220 -2.24 29.34 11.83
C ASN A 220 -0.71 29.19 11.83
N ILE A 221 -0.10 29.50 10.69
CA ILE A 221 1.34 29.36 10.46
C ILE A 221 2.15 30.23 11.43
N GLU A 222 1.74 31.47 11.71
CA GLU A 222 2.47 32.36 12.62
C GLU A 222 2.46 31.81 14.05
N ARG A 223 1.30 31.34 14.50
CA ARG A 223 1.13 30.74 15.83
C ARG A 223 1.96 29.48 15.98
N VAL A 224 1.97 28.61 14.97
CA VAL A 224 2.77 27.38 14.99
C VAL A 224 4.27 27.70 14.85
N SER A 225 4.65 28.65 14.01
CA SER A 225 6.05 29.08 13.85
C SER A 225 6.62 29.63 15.15
N HIS A 226 5.86 30.45 15.87
CA HIS A 226 6.23 30.91 17.21
C HIS A 226 6.44 29.73 18.17
N GLN A 227 5.57 28.72 18.13
CA GLN A 227 5.71 27.49 18.92
C GLN A 227 6.95 26.66 18.58
N VAL A 228 7.22 26.48 17.30
CA VAL A 228 8.41 25.76 16.81
C VAL A 228 9.69 26.43 17.31
N LYS A 229 9.72 27.77 17.31
CA LYS A 229 10.84 28.57 17.84
C LYS A 229 10.96 28.40 19.36
N TYR A 230 9.90 28.68 20.11
CA TYR A 230 10.01 28.67 21.57
C TYR A 230 10.18 27.28 22.17
N LEU A 231 9.71 26.21 21.50
CA LEU A 231 9.98 24.83 21.91
C LEU A 231 11.41 24.38 21.58
N GLY A 232 12.20 25.22 20.90
CA GLY A 232 13.55 24.92 20.45
C GLY A 232 13.62 23.74 19.50
N LEU A 233 12.56 23.49 18.70
CA LEU A 233 12.53 22.32 17.81
C LEU A 233 13.62 22.40 16.74
N MET A 234 13.92 23.62 16.26
CA MET A 234 14.99 23.87 15.30
C MET A 234 16.37 23.64 15.91
N GLU A 235 16.63 24.14 17.10
CA GLU A 235 17.87 23.89 17.86
C GLU A 235 18.03 22.40 18.19
N ASN A 236 16.97 21.72 18.64
CA ASN A 236 16.97 20.27 18.86
C ASN A 236 17.34 19.51 17.58
N LEU A 237 16.79 19.94 16.44
CA LEU A 237 17.11 19.35 15.14
C LEU A 237 18.55 19.67 14.72
N ARG A 238 19.05 20.90 14.95
CA ARG A 238 20.43 21.33 14.67
C ARG A 238 21.43 20.53 15.48
N VAL A 239 21.24 20.39 16.79
CA VAL A 239 22.10 19.57 17.66
C VAL A 239 22.12 18.12 17.19
N ARG A 240 20.94 17.56 16.84
CA ARG A 240 20.87 16.20 16.28
C ARG A 240 21.56 16.07 14.91
N ARG A 241 21.53 17.12 14.08
CA ARG A 241 22.15 17.16 12.74
C ARG A 241 23.63 17.53 12.74
N ALA A 242 24.13 18.23 13.77
CA ALA A 242 25.55 18.58 13.88
C ALA A 242 26.42 17.32 14.02
N GLY A 243 25.87 16.27 14.63
CA GLY A 243 26.42 14.92 14.62
C GLY A 243 25.91 14.09 13.44
N PHE A 244 25.66 12.80 13.69
CA PHE A 244 25.09 11.90 12.70
C PHE A 244 23.57 11.85 12.83
N ALA A 245 22.87 12.31 11.79
CA ALA A 245 21.41 12.37 11.78
C ALA A 245 20.76 10.97 11.83
N TYR A 246 21.43 9.95 11.28
CA TYR A 246 20.92 8.58 11.24
C TYR A 246 21.92 7.58 11.80
N ARG A 247 21.42 6.63 12.58
CA ARG A 247 22.22 5.59 13.25
C ARG A 247 21.46 4.26 13.24
N ARG A 248 22.05 3.19 12.73
CA ARG A 248 21.46 1.84 12.78
C ARG A 248 22.51 0.75 12.90
N LEU A 249 22.12 -0.37 13.51
CA LEU A 249 22.93 -1.58 13.56
C LEU A 249 23.21 -2.09 12.15
N TYR A 250 24.40 -2.65 11.94
CA TYR A 250 24.82 -3.15 10.63
C TYR A 250 23.89 -4.24 10.08
N GLU A 251 23.43 -5.15 10.94
CA GLU A 251 22.53 -6.25 10.54
C GLU A 251 21.20 -5.75 9.99
N ILE A 252 20.59 -4.76 10.67
CA ILE A 252 19.31 -4.18 10.27
C ILE A 252 19.48 -3.41 8.95
N PHE A 253 20.58 -2.67 8.80
CA PHE A 253 20.86 -1.93 7.58
C PHE A 253 21.11 -2.87 6.39
N LEU A 254 21.94 -3.91 6.59
CA LEU A 254 22.24 -4.92 5.57
C LEU A 254 20.98 -5.69 5.16
N ALA A 255 20.17 -6.15 6.12
CA ALA A 255 18.94 -6.88 5.82
C ALA A 255 17.97 -6.08 4.95
N ARG A 256 17.87 -4.76 5.19
CA ARG A 256 17.02 -3.85 4.42
C ARG A 256 17.59 -3.54 3.04
N TYR A 257 18.88 -3.22 2.94
CA TYR A 257 19.48 -2.65 1.74
C TYR A 257 20.37 -3.60 0.92
N LYS A 258 20.48 -4.89 1.30
CA LYS A 258 21.30 -5.89 0.58
C LYS A 258 20.97 -6.07 -0.91
N SER A 259 19.77 -5.68 -1.36
CA SER A 259 19.38 -5.76 -2.77
C SER A 259 20.00 -4.67 -3.65
N LEU A 260 20.54 -3.62 -3.05
CA LEU A 260 21.14 -2.49 -3.75
C LEU A 260 22.51 -2.82 -4.35
N CYS A 261 23.28 -3.69 -3.70
CA CYS A 261 24.59 -4.10 -4.18
C CYS A 261 24.56 -5.55 -4.70
N PRO A 262 25.07 -5.82 -5.91
CA PRO A 262 25.15 -7.19 -6.45
C PRO A 262 25.96 -8.14 -5.56
N ALA A 263 27.00 -7.66 -4.88
CA ALA A 263 27.86 -8.47 -4.01
C ALA A 263 27.17 -8.92 -2.72
N THR A 264 26.16 -8.17 -2.25
CA THR A 264 25.41 -8.52 -1.03
C THR A 264 24.13 -9.30 -1.29
N TRP A 265 23.64 -9.29 -2.52
CA TRP A 265 22.40 -9.97 -2.93
C TRP A 265 22.68 -11.40 -3.41
N PRO A 266 21.86 -12.41 -3.06
CA PRO A 266 20.65 -12.38 -2.23
C PRO A 266 20.89 -12.61 -0.74
N LYS A 267 21.99 -13.28 -0.40
CA LYS A 267 22.40 -13.61 0.95
C LYS A 267 23.90 -13.33 1.09
N TYR A 268 24.25 -12.48 2.03
CA TYR A 268 25.64 -12.15 2.32
C TYR A 268 26.20 -13.15 3.35
N PRO A 269 27.35 -13.79 3.09
CA PRO A 269 27.92 -14.81 3.98
C PRO A 269 28.84 -14.24 5.07
N GLY A 270 29.34 -13.00 4.91
CA GLY A 270 30.31 -12.39 5.81
C GLY A 270 29.69 -11.61 6.98
N PRO A 271 30.52 -10.97 7.81
CA PRO A 271 30.05 -10.14 8.91
C PRO A 271 29.29 -8.91 8.41
N ALA A 272 28.26 -8.49 9.14
CA ALA A 272 27.35 -7.43 8.67
C ALA A 272 28.06 -6.10 8.37
N LYS A 273 29.12 -5.76 9.12
CA LYS A 273 29.92 -4.54 8.93
C LYS A 273 30.52 -4.47 7.52
N ASP A 274 31.09 -5.56 7.03
CA ASP A 274 31.70 -5.63 5.70
C ASP A 274 30.65 -5.62 4.59
N GLY A 275 29.51 -6.27 4.83
CA GLY A 275 28.38 -6.22 3.90
C GLY A 275 27.82 -4.80 3.75
N VAL A 276 27.71 -4.06 4.86
CA VAL A 276 27.31 -2.64 4.82
C VAL A 276 28.37 -1.79 4.12
N LYS A 277 29.66 -2.06 4.35
CA LYS A 277 30.75 -1.37 3.64
C LYS A 277 30.64 -1.56 2.12
N ALA A 278 30.42 -2.79 1.65
CA ALA A 278 30.23 -3.08 0.23
C ALA A 278 29.02 -2.36 -0.38
N ILE A 279 27.93 -2.18 0.37
CA ILE A 279 26.77 -1.41 -0.08
C ILE A 279 27.11 0.08 -0.18
N VAL A 280 27.76 0.62 0.85
CA VAL A 280 28.14 2.04 0.91
C VAL A 280 29.11 2.39 -0.21
N ASP A 281 30.10 1.54 -0.46
CA ASP A 281 31.07 1.71 -1.54
C ASP A 281 30.38 1.62 -2.92
N HIS A 282 29.43 0.69 -3.10
CA HIS A 282 28.66 0.56 -4.35
C HIS A 282 27.73 1.77 -4.61
N LEU A 283 27.15 2.34 -3.56
CA LEU A 283 26.31 3.54 -3.65
C LEU A 283 27.12 4.83 -3.83
N GLY A 284 28.44 4.78 -3.67
CA GLY A 284 29.33 5.93 -3.84
C GLY A 284 29.14 7.01 -2.77
N TYR A 285 28.94 6.62 -1.51
CA TYR A 285 28.86 7.61 -0.43
C TYR A 285 30.19 8.35 -0.28
N HIS A 286 30.13 9.67 -0.10
CA HIS A 286 31.32 10.44 0.22
C HIS A 286 31.83 10.06 1.63
N PRO A 287 33.15 9.95 1.86
CA PRO A 287 33.68 9.63 3.18
C PRO A 287 33.18 10.57 4.27
N GLU A 288 32.88 11.84 3.99
CA GLU A 288 32.36 12.80 4.98
C GLU A 288 30.91 12.55 5.40
N ASP A 289 30.14 11.85 4.56
CA ASP A 289 28.71 11.64 4.76
C ASP A 289 28.40 10.52 5.73
N TYR A 290 29.37 9.64 6.01
CA TYR A 290 29.18 8.51 6.91
C TYR A 290 30.40 8.19 7.78
N ARG A 291 30.15 7.49 8.88
CA ARG A 291 31.19 6.83 9.69
C ARG A 291 30.72 5.43 10.06
N MET A 292 31.66 4.49 10.01
CA MET A 292 31.46 3.12 10.47
C MET A 292 31.88 3.05 11.94
N GLY A 293 30.94 2.90 12.87
CA GLY A 293 31.25 2.65 14.27
C GLY A 293 31.56 1.18 14.54
N GLU A 294 31.65 0.81 15.82
CA GLU A 294 31.87 -0.59 16.21
C GLU A 294 30.70 -1.49 15.83
N THR A 295 29.47 -1.10 16.19
CA THR A 295 28.26 -1.92 15.99
C THR A 295 27.24 -1.30 15.04
N LYS A 296 27.39 -0.02 14.70
CA LYS A 296 26.38 0.79 14.01
C LYS A 296 26.99 1.60 12.86
N LEU A 297 26.23 1.74 11.78
CA LEU A 297 26.45 2.72 10.72
C LEU A 297 25.89 4.07 11.15
N PHE A 298 26.67 5.13 10.92
CA PHE A 298 26.29 6.50 11.20
C PHE A 298 26.29 7.32 9.90
N ILE A 299 25.18 7.97 9.56
CA ILE A 299 25.05 8.83 8.37
C ILE A 299 24.81 10.27 8.84
N ARG A 300 25.61 11.20 8.33
CA ARG A 300 25.63 12.61 8.71
C ARG A 300 24.45 13.37 8.10
N LEU A 301 24.33 13.34 6.77
CA LEU A 301 23.33 14.10 6.03
C LEU A 301 22.08 13.26 5.75
N PRO A 302 20.86 13.78 6.02
CA PRO A 302 19.62 13.11 5.63
C PRO A 302 19.50 12.86 4.12
N LYS A 303 20.13 13.71 3.30
CA LYS A 303 20.14 13.58 1.84
C LYS A 303 20.71 12.23 1.38
N THR A 304 21.80 11.77 1.98
CA THR A 304 22.44 10.48 1.67
C THR A 304 21.52 9.30 1.99
N LEU A 305 20.78 9.40 3.10
CA LEU A 305 19.77 8.39 3.46
C LEU A 305 18.58 8.40 2.48
N PHE A 306 18.05 9.57 2.13
CA PHE A 306 16.93 9.67 1.17
C PHE A 306 17.32 9.13 -0.20
N PHE A 307 18.51 9.48 -0.70
CA PHE A 307 19.04 8.92 -1.93
C PHE A 307 19.08 7.38 -1.92
N THR A 308 19.41 6.80 -0.78
CA THR A 308 19.47 5.33 -0.62
C THR A 308 18.09 4.69 -0.59
N GLU A 309 17.13 5.35 0.07
CA GLU A 309 15.73 4.89 0.07
C GLU A 309 15.13 4.99 -1.33
N ASP A 310 15.39 6.07 -2.08
CA ASP A 310 14.92 6.23 -3.46
C ASP A 310 15.47 5.12 -4.37
N ARG A 311 16.78 4.83 -4.29
CA ARG A 311 17.41 3.69 -4.99
C ARG A 311 16.77 2.36 -4.60
N PHE A 312 16.43 2.18 -3.32
CA PHE A 312 15.80 0.97 -2.84
C PHE A 312 14.36 0.80 -3.37
N GLN A 313 13.60 1.89 -3.51
CA GLN A 313 12.27 1.84 -4.11
C GLN A 313 12.33 1.47 -5.60
N ILE A 314 13.28 2.01 -6.35
CA ILE A 314 13.52 1.61 -7.76
C ILE A 314 13.87 0.12 -7.82
N ARG A 315 14.80 -0.33 -6.97
CA ARG A 315 15.23 -1.73 -6.94
C ARG A 315 14.10 -2.70 -6.61
N LYS A 316 13.17 -2.32 -5.72
CA LYS A 316 11.97 -3.13 -5.43
C LYS A 316 11.12 -3.34 -6.68
N ALA A 317 10.92 -2.31 -7.49
CA ALA A 317 10.16 -2.42 -8.73
C ALA A 317 10.85 -3.40 -9.69
N GLU A 318 12.18 -3.31 -9.86
CA GLU A 318 12.95 -4.24 -10.69
C GLU A 318 12.83 -5.70 -10.20
N LEU A 319 12.94 -5.93 -8.88
CA LEU A 319 12.77 -7.25 -8.28
C LEU A 319 11.36 -7.80 -8.57
N ALA A 320 10.33 -6.96 -8.44
CA ALA A 320 8.95 -7.34 -8.77
C ALA A 320 8.81 -7.70 -10.26
N THR A 321 9.41 -6.92 -11.17
CA THR A 321 9.40 -7.22 -12.61
C THR A 321 10.07 -8.56 -12.91
N MET A 322 11.19 -8.89 -12.26
CA MET A 322 11.86 -10.19 -12.45
C MET A 322 10.97 -11.36 -12.01
N ILE A 323 10.28 -11.24 -10.87
CA ILE A 323 9.34 -12.25 -10.39
C ILE A 323 8.16 -12.39 -11.36
N GLN A 324 7.58 -11.27 -11.79
CA GLN A 324 6.47 -11.24 -12.74
C GLN A 324 6.84 -11.86 -14.08
N ALA A 325 8.05 -11.58 -14.60
CA ALA A 325 8.53 -12.17 -15.85
C ALA A 325 8.66 -13.69 -15.75
N LYS A 326 9.29 -14.20 -14.68
CA LYS A 326 9.39 -15.65 -14.43
C LYS A 326 8.01 -16.30 -14.30
N TRP A 327 7.09 -15.67 -13.57
CA TRP A 327 5.73 -16.18 -13.41
C TRP A 327 4.95 -16.24 -14.73
N LYS A 328 5.01 -15.16 -15.52
CA LYS A 328 4.40 -15.12 -16.85
C LYS A 328 4.98 -16.23 -17.74
N ALA A 329 6.31 -16.36 -17.80
CA ALA A 329 6.96 -17.42 -18.58
C ALA A 329 6.48 -18.82 -18.16
N PHE A 330 6.43 -19.11 -16.85
CA PHE A 330 5.90 -20.36 -16.32
C PHE A 330 4.45 -20.61 -16.74
N MET A 331 3.58 -19.60 -16.63
CA MET A 331 2.18 -19.69 -17.04
C MET A 331 2.02 -19.98 -18.54
N TYR A 332 2.77 -19.28 -19.40
CA TYR A 332 2.76 -19.50 -20.84
C TYR A 332 3.30 -20.88 -21.22
N GLN A 333 4.41 -21.31 -20.60
CA GLN A 333 4.99 -22.64 -20.84
C GLN A 333 4.00 -23.75 -20.46
N ARG A 334 3.31 -23.62 -19.32
CA ARG A 334 2.28 -24.58 -18.89
C ARG A 334 1.09 -24.61 -19.86
N ARG A 335 0.65 -23.47 -20.36
CA ARG A 335 -0.43 -23.38 -21.37
C ARG A 335 0.00 -24.02 -22.71
N TYR A 336 1.21 -23.72 -23.16
CA TYR A 336 1.78 -24.29 -24.38
C TYR A 336 1.89 -25.81 -24.29
N GLN A 337 2.39 -26.34 -23.17
CA GLN A 337 2.52 -27.79 -22.98
C GLN A 337 1.14 -28.49 -23.07
N LYS A 338 0.12 -27.95 -22.40
CA LYS A 338 -1.26 -28.48 -22.49
C LYS A 338 -1.79 -28.50 -23.94
N MET A 339 -1.56 -27.41 -24.68
CA MET A 339 -1.98 -27.31 -26.08
C MET A 339 -1.23 -28.31 -26.96
N ARG A 340 0.09 -28.44 -26.78
CA ARG A 340 0.94 -29.38 -27.53
C ARG A 340 0.52 -30.83 -27.28
N ASP A 341 0.20 -31.18 -26.03
CA ASP A 341 -0.27 -32.52 -25.68
C ASP A 341 -1.64 -32.82 -26.32
N ALA A 342 -2.56 -31.86 -26.31
CA ALA A 342 -3.85 -31.98 -26.98
C ALA A 342 -3.72 -32.17 -28.50
N VAL A 343 -2.91 -31.34 -29.16
CA VAL A 343 -2.61 -31.45 -30.60
C VAL A 343 -1.99 -32.81 -30.92
N THR A 344 -1.05 -33.28 -30.10
CA THR A 344 -0.40 -34.59 -30.28
C THR A 344 -1.39 -35.74 -30.19
N ARG A 345 -2.32 -35.69 -29.21
CA ARG A 345 -3.40 -36.69 -29.05
C ARG A 345 -4.34 -36.71 -30.25
N ILE A 346 -4.78 -35.53 -30.71
CA ILE A 346 -5.67 -35.40 -31.88
C ILE A 346 -4.97 -35.90 -33.14
N ALA A 347 -3.74 -35.46 -33.40
CA ALA A 347 -2.96 -35.89 -34.56
C ALA A 347 -2.72 -37.40 -34.57
N LYS A 348 -2.41 -38.00 -33.40
CA LYS A 348 -2.29 -39.47 -33.26
C LYS A 348 -3.60 -40.18 -33.63
N HIS A 349 -4.74 -39.70 -33.12
CA HIS A 349 -6.05 -40.29 -33.41
C HIS A 349 -6.43 -40.14 -34.90
N TRP A 350 -6.18 -38.98 -35.49
CA TRP A 350 -6.43 -38.73 -36.91
C TRP A 350 -5.57 -39.62 -37.82
N ARG A 351 -4.27 -39.78 -37.52
CA ARG A 351 -3.39 -40.71 -38.24
C ARG A 351 -3.91 -42.15 -38.19
N ARG A 352 -4.42 -42.59 -37.03
CA ARG A 352 -5.05 -43.91 -36.86
C ARG A 352 -6.29 -44.04 -37.74
N ILE A 353 -7.22 -43.09 -37.69
CA ILE A 353 -8.44 -43.12 -38.52
C ILE A 353 -8.09 -43.14 -40.01
N ARG A 354 -7.14 -42.30 -40.43
CA ARG A 354 -6.68 -42.25 -41.83
C ARG A 354 -6.14 -43.61 -42.29
N ALA A 355 -5.31 -44.26 -41.47
CA ALA A 355 -4.79 -45.60 -41.78
C ALA A 355 -5.90 -46.67 -41.84
N GLN A 356 -6.86 -46.65 -40.91
CA GLN A 356 -8.00 -47.57 -40.91
C GLN A 356 -8.88 -47.38 -42.15
N ARG A 357 -9.19 -46.14 -42.53
CA ARG A 357 -9.94 -45.82 -43.76
C ARG A 357 -9.19 -46.30 -45.01
N GLN A 358 -7.87 -46.11 -45.05
CA GLN A 358 -7.05 -46.59 -46.17
C GLN A 358 -7.05 -48.13 -46.25
N LEU A 359 -6.95 -48.83 -45.11
CA LEU A 359 -7.04 -50.28 -45.06
C LEU A 359 -8.42 -50.78 -45.51
N ALA A 360 -9.51 -50.17 -45.02
CA ALA A 360 -10.87 -50.51 -45.43
C ALA A 360 -11.06 -50.31 -46.94
N ARG A 361 -10.58 -49.19 -47.50
CA ARG A 361 -10.63 -48.92 -48.94
C ARG A 361 -9.84 -49.96 -49.75
N ARG A 362 -8.64 -50.35 -49.28
CA ARG A 362 -7.83 -51.41 -49.90
C ARG A 362 -8.53 -52.78 -49.83
N LYS A 363 -9.08 -53.15 -48.67
CA LYS A 363 -9.84 -54.41 -48.50
C LYS A 363 -11.07 -54.45 -49.41
N TRP A 364 -11.82 -53.35 -49.47
CA TRP A 364 -12.97 -53.22 -50.37
C TRP A 364 -12.55 -53.37 -51.83
N ALA A 365 -11.50 -52.66 -52.26
CA ALA A 365 -10.97 -52.76 -53.63
C ALA A 365 -10.54 -54.20 -53.97
N VAL A 366 -9.81 -54.87 -53.06
CA VAL A 366 -9.44 -56.28 -53.23
C VAL A 366 -10.68 -57.18 -53.32
N GLY A 367 -11.71 -56.93 -52.50
CA GLY A 367 -12.97 -57.65 -52.55
C GLY A 367 -13.68 -57.50 -53.90
N VAL A 368 -13.77 -56.28 -54.42
CA VAL A 368 -14.35 -55.98 -55.74
C VAL A 368 -13.57 -56.68 -56.86
N VAL A 369 -12.23 -56.57 -56.86
CA VAL A 369 -11.38 -57.21 -57.88
C VAL A 369 -11.51 -58.74 -57.81
N ARG A 370 -11.50 -59.32 -56.61
CA ARG A 370 -11.69 -60.78 -56.44
C ARG A 370 -13.07 -61.24 -56.90
N ALA A 371 -14.14 -60.49 -56.58
CA ALA A 371 -15.48 -60.80 -57.04
C ALA A 371 -15.59 -60.73 -58.57
N PHE A 372 -14.96 -59.72 -59.18
CA PHE A 372 -14.88 -59.60 -60.64
C PHE A 372 -14.12 -60.77 -61.27
N ILE A 373 -12.94 -61.13 -60.75
CA ILE A 373 -12.15 -62.27 -61.25
C ILE A 373 -12.93 -63.58 -61.12
N LYS A 374 -13.57 -63.82 -59.97
CA LYS A 374 -14.39 -65.02 -59.75
C LYS A 374 -15.57 -65.09 -60.72
N GLY A 375 -16.30 -63.98 -60.91
CA GLY A 375 -17.38 -63.90 -61.90
C GLY A 375 -16.88 -64.10 -63.33
N PHE A 376 -15.69 -63.60 -63.68
CA PHE A 376 -15.08 -63.84 -64.99
C PHE A 376 -14.70 -65.31 -65.22
N ILE A 377 -14.22 -66.01 -64.18
CA ILE A 377 -13.91 -67.45 -64.26
C ILE A 377 -15.20 -68.25 -64.47
N THR A 378 -16.25 -67.97 -63.71
CA THR A 378 -17.54 -68.70 -63.78
C THR A 378 -18.49 -68.16 -64.85
N ARG A 379 -18.00 -67.34 -65.80
CA ARG A 379 -18.83 -66.61 -66.78
C ARG A 379 -19.74 -67.49 -67.65
N ASN A 380 -19.37 -68.76 -67.87
CA ASN A 380 -20.11 -69.71 -68.71
C ASN A 380 -21.08 -70.59 -67.92
N GLU A 381 -21.09 -70.49 -66.59
CA GLU A 381 -22.04 -71.21 -65.73
C GLU A 381 -23.40 -70.50 -65.70
N PRO A 382 -24.49 -71.21 -65.35
CA PRO A 382 -25.78 -70.58 -65.08
C PRO A 382 -25.65 -69.50 -63.99
N VAL A 383 -26.64 -68.60 -63.93
CA VAL A 383 -26.58 -67.42 -63.06
C VAL A 383 -26.51 -67.83 -61.59
N ASN A 384 -25.30 -67.75 -61.05
CA ASN A 384 -24.97 -68.00 -59.65
C ASN A 384 -24.80 -66.66 -58.91
N PRO A 385 -25.00 -66.59 -57.58
CA PRO A 385 -24.87 -65.35 -56.81
C PRO A 385 -23.47 -64.68 -56.92
N ILE A 386 -22.46 -65.46 -57.32
CA ILE A 386 -21.08 -64.97 -57.57
C ILE A 386 -20.96 -64.34 -58.97
N ASN A 387 -21.66 -64.87 -59.97
CA ASN A 387 -21.58 -64.47 -61.37
C ASN A 387 -22.65 -63.42 -61.73
N GLU A 388 -23.73 -63.31 -60.97
CA GLU A 388 -24.86 -62.42 -61.23
C GLU A 388 -24.42 -60.99 -61.54
N ARG A 389 -23.60 -60.40 -60.66
CA ARG A 389 -23.09 -59.03 -60.84
C ARG A 389 -22.20 -58.88 -62.07
N PHE A 390 -21.40 -59.90 -62.39
CA PHE A 390 -20.55 -59.88 -63.59
C PHE A 390 -21.39 -59.98 -64.86
N GLN A 391 -22.38 -60.88 -64.90
CA GLN A 391 -23.28 -60.99 -66.04
C GLN A 391 -24.11 -59.73 -66.26
N GLN A 392 -24.59 -59.08 -65.19
CA GLN A 392 -25.26 -57.77 -65.30
C GLN A 392 -24.34 -56.72 -65.93
N LEU A 393 -23.08 -56.64 -65.50
CA LEU A 393 -22.10 -55.74 -66.10
C LEU A 393 -21.85 -56.05 -67.57
N VAL A 394 -21.71 -57.34 -67.94
CA VAL A 394 -21.55 -57.77 -69.33
C VAL A 394 -22.77 -57.40 -70.18
N LYS A 395 -23.98 -57.57 -69.66
CA LYS A 395 -25.23 -57.18 -70.33
C LYS A 395 -25.27 -55.68 -70.58
N CYS A 396 -24.99 -54.86 -69.57
CA CYS A 396 -24.95 -53.40 -69.69
C CYS A 396 -23.87 -52.94 -70.68
N GLU A 397 -22.66 -53.49 -70.56
CA GLU A 397 -21.54 -53.16 -71.45
C GLU A 397 -21.83 -53.57 -72.90
N PHE A 398 -22.47 -54.73 -73.11
CA PHE A 398 -22.91 -55.15 -74.44
C PHE A 398 -23.89 -54.15 -75.05
N LEU A 399 -24.91 -53.69 -74.30
CA LEU A 399 -25.86 -52.70 -74.80
C LEU A 399 -25.20 -51.34 -75.12
N LEU A 400 -24.26 -50.89 -74.28
CA LEU A 400 -23.49 -49.68 -74.51
C LEU A 400 -22.54 -49.79 -75.71
N ARG A 401 -21.91 -50.95 -75.90
CA ARG A 401 -21.07 -51.23 -77.06
C ARG A 401 -21.90 -51.36 -78.32
N LEU A 402 -23.08 -51.97 -78.24
CA LEU A 402 -24.00 -52.13 -79.34
C LEU A 402 -24.47 -50.75 -79.82
N SER A 403 -24.94 -49.88 -78.92
CA SER A 403 -25.43 -48.54 -79.30
C SER A 403 -24.38 -47.69 -80.03
N LYS A 404 -23.10 -47.85 -79.72
CA LYS A 404 -21.99 -47.16 -80.39
C LYS A 404 -21.62 -47.75 -81.76
N ASN A 405 -21.89 -49.03 -82.00
CA ASN A 405 -21.44 -49.78 -83.18
C ASN A 405 -22.62 -50.30 -84.03
N LEU A 406 -23.75 -49.60 -84.04
CA LEU A 406 -24.88 -49.96 -84.89
C LEU A 406 -24.57 -49.66 -86.38
N PRO A 407 -24.96 -50.54 -87.32
CA PRO A 407 -24.77 -50.30 -88.75
C PRO A 407 -25.51 -49.04 -89.21
N SER A 408 -24.82 -48.14 -89.91
CA SER A 408 -25.41 -46.89 -90.40
C SER A 408 -26.07 -47.02 -91.78
N ASN A 409 -25.71 -48.05 -92.55
CA ASN A 409 -26.20 -48.29 -93.91
C ASN A 409 -27.10 -49.53 -93.97
N LEU A 410 -28.18 -49.47 -94.77
CA LEU A 410 -29.17 -50.55 -94.87
C LEU A 410 -28.60 -51.85 -95.48
N LEU A 411 -27.61 -51.70 -96.37
CA LEU A 411 -26.94 -52.82 -97.06
C LEU A 411 -25.77 -53.41 -96.24
N ASP A 412 -25.43 -52.80 -95.10
CA ASP A 412 -24.38 -53.32 -94.23
C ASP A 412 -24.94 -54.47 -93.38
N THR A 413 -24.49 -55.70 -93.69
CA THR A 413 -24.91 -56.93 -93.00
C THR A 413 -24.06 -57.24 -91.76
N LYS A 414 -23.13 -56.35 -91.38
CA LYS A 414 -22.26 -56.57 -90.23
C LYS A 414 -23.01 -56.31 -88.92
N TRP A 415 -23.13 -57.32 -88.06
CA TRP A 415 -23.67 -57.17 -86.71
C TRP A 415 -22.61 -57.56 -85.66
N PRO A 416 -22.38 -56.75 -84.61
CA PRO A 416 -21.35 -57.05 -83.63
C PRO A 416 -21.65 -58.36 -82.87
N PRO A 417 -20.63 -59.19 -82.59
CA PRO A 417 -20.81 -60.46 -81.90
C PRO A 417 -21.28 -60.26 -80.46
N ALA A 418 -22.26 -61.06 -80.03
CA ALA A 418 -22.85 -60.97 -78.71
C ALA A 418 -22.24 -61.98 -77.72
N PRO A 419 -22.06 -61.62 -76.43
CA PRO A 419 -21.74 -62.57 -75.37
C PRO A 419 -22.82 -63.65 -75.22
N ALA A 420 -22.44 -64.86 -74.78
CA ALA A 420 -23.37 -66.00 -74.64
C ALA A 420 -24.65 -65.70 -73.83
N PRO A 421 -24.61 -64.95 -72.70
CA PRO A 421 -25.82 -64.57 -71.96
C PRO A 421 -26.71 -63.51 -72.64
N CYS A 422 -26.25 -62.93 -73.75
CA CYS A 422 -26.93 -61.85 -74.49
C CYS A 422 -27.28 -62.24 -75.93
N SER A 423 -27.07 -63.51 -76.32
CA SER A 423 -27.28 -63.99 -77.68
C SER A 423 -28.72 -63.83 -78.15
N GLU A 424 -29.68 -64.24 -77.31
CA GLU A 424 -31.12 -64.10 -77.57
C GLU A 424 -31.52 -62.63 -77.74
N ALA A 425 -31.12 -61.77 -76.79
CA ALA A 425 -31.39 -60.34 -76.85
C ALA A 425 -30.77 -59.67 -78.07
N SER A 426 -29.54 -60.07 -78.46
CA SER A 426 -28.85 -59.57 -79.65
C SER A 426 -29.61 -59.90 -80.93
N ASN A 427 -30.14 -61.13 -81.06
CA ASN A 427 -30.91 -61.55 -82.23
C ASN A 427 -32.20 -60.74 -82.38
N ILE A 428 -32.90 -60.50 -81.27
CA ILE A 428 -34.10 -59.66 -81.24
C ILE A 428 -33.74 -58.22 -81.65
N LEU A 429 -32.71 -57.64 -81.03
CA LEU A 429 -32.25 -56.27 -81.32
C LEU A 429 -31.77 -56.12 -82.77
N HIS A 430 -31.14 -57.13 -83.34
CA HIS A 430 -30.73 -57.15 -84.75
C HIS A 430 -31.94 -57.06 -85.69
N GLY A 431 -32.97 -57.89 -85.44
CA GLY A 431 -34.21 -57.86 -86.21
C GLY A 431 -34.94 -56.52 -86.08
N MET A 432 -35.04 -55.97 -84.87
CA MET A 432 -35.64 -54.67 -84.60
C MET A 432 -34.87 -53.53 -85.28
N HIS A 433 -33.54 -53.54 -85.24
CA HIS A 433 -32.72 -52.52 -85.87
C HIS A 433 -32.84 -52.57 -87.40
N ARG A 434 -32.80 -53.76 -88.00
CA ARG A 434 -32.95 -53.93 -89.46
C ARG A 434 -34.32 -53.46 -89.96
N THR A 435 -35.39 -53.80 -89.24
CA THR A 435 -36.74 -53.33 -89.57
C THR A 435 -36.89 -51.82 -89.38
N TYR A 436 -36.32 -51.24 -88.32
CA TYR A 436 -36.25 -49.80 -88.13
C TYR A 436 -35.51 -49.10 -89.28
N MET A 437 -34.35 -49.60 -89.68
CA MET A 437 -33.55 -49.03 -90.78
C MET A 437 -34.27 -49.12 -92.11
N ALA A 438 -34.91 -50.26 -92.41
CA ALA A 438 -35.72 -50.42 -93.62
C ALA A 438 -36.88 -49.41 -93.65
N ARG A 439 -37.60 -49.26 -92.53
CA ARG A 439 -38.66 -48.25 -92.40
C ARG A 439 -38.15 -46.82 -92.57
N ARG A 440 -36.99 -46.50 -91.99
CA ARG A 440 -36.36 -45.18 -92.11
C ARG A 440 -35.95 -44.88 -93.55
N TYR A 441 -35.38 -45.86 -94.24
CA TYR A 441 -35.06 -45.76 -95.66
C TYR A 441 -36.32 -45.53 -96.50
N VAL A 442 -37.35 -46.38 -96.34
CA VAL A 442 -38.65 -46.25 -97.05
C VAL A 442 -39.29 -44.88 -96.86
N LYS A 443 -39.28 -44.34 -95.63
CA LYS A 443 -39.81 -43.00 -95.36
C LYS A 443 -38.97 -41.85 -95.93
N ALA A 444 -37.68 -42.06 -96.15
CA ALA A 444 -36.77 -41.05 -96.68
C ALA A 444 -36.71 -41.04 -98.24
N LEU A 445 -37.42 -41.96 -98.91
CA LEU A 445 -37.49 -41.99 -100.37
C LEU A 445 -38.30 -40.81 -100.92
N THR A 446 -37.76 -40.16 -101.94
CA THR A 446 -38.48 -39.16 -102.75
C THR A 446 -39.53 -39.85 -103.63
N PRO A 447 -40.63 -39.16 -104.00
CA PRO A 447 -41.71 -39.72 -104.82
C PRO A 447 -41.21 -40.22 -106.19
N GLU A 448 -40.26 -39.52 -106.81
CA GLU A 448 -39.63 -39.95 -108.07
C GLU A 448 -38.89 -41.29 -107.94
N LYS A 449 -38.08 -41.46 -106.89
CA LYS A 449 -37.38 -42.73 -106.65
C LYS A 449 -38.36 -43.85 -106.31
N ARG A 450 -39.46 -43.54 -105.63
CA ARG A 450 -40.51 -44.50 -105.31
C ARG A 450 -41.20 -45.02 -106.59
N SER A 451 -41.53 -44.15 -107.54
CA SER A 451 -42.07 -44.53 -108.86
C SER A 451 -41.08 -45.42 -109.62
N MET A 452 -39.79 -45.06 -109.66
CA MET A 452 -38.74 -45.89 -110.26
C MET A 452 -38.61 -47.27 -109.58
N PHE A 453 -38.75 -47.37 -108.25
CA PHE A 453 -38.73 -48.66 -107.56
C PHE A 453 -40.00 -49.47 -107.82
N GLU A 454 -41.17 -48.85 -107.94
CA GLU A 454 -42.42 -49.51 -108.31
C GLU A 454 -42.36 -50.05 -109.75
N GLU A 455 -41.80 -49.29 -110.68
CA GLU A 455 -41.47 -49.75 -112.04
C GLU A 455 -40.48 -50.92 -112.03
N LYS A 456 -39.42 -50.87 -111.19
CA LYS A 456 -38.46 -51.98 -111.04
C LYS A 456 -39.10 -53.23 -110.45
N VAL A 457 -40.02 -53.10 -109.50
CA VAL A 457 -40.77 -54.24 -108.93
C VAL A 457 -41.75 -54.80 -109.96
N LEU A 458 -42.41 -53.95 -110.75
CA LEU A 458 -43.25 -54.37 -111.89
C LEU A 458 -42.42 -55.11 -112.95
N ALA A 459 -41.23 -54.60 -113.27
CA ALA A 459 -40.29 -55.27 -114.15
C ALA A 459 -39.82 -56.61 -113.55
N GLU A 460 -39.46 -56.67 -112.26
CA GLU A 460 -39.10 -57.94 -111.60
C GLU A 460 -40.27 -58.94 -111.65
N GLN A 461 -41.51 -58.51 -111.43
CA GLN A 461 -42.69 -59.37 -111.53
C GLN A 461 -42.95 -59.85 -112.97
N LEU A 462 -42.70 -59.00 -113.98
CA LEU A 462 -42.80 -59.35 -115.40
C LEU A 462 -41.70 -60.32 -115.86
N PHE A 463 -40.50 -60.25 -115.27
CA PHE A 463 -39.33 -61.06 -115.64
C PHE A 463 -39.02 -62.21 -114.67
N LYS A 464 -39.80 -62.39 -113.60
CA LYS A 464 -39.65 -63.50 -112.65
C LYS A 464 -39.91 -64.83 -113.35
N GLY A 465 -38.85 -65.62 -113.55
CA GLY A 465 -38.92 -66.96 -114.15
C GLY A 465 -38.58 -67.05 -115.64
N LYS A 466 -38.09 -65.98 -116.28
CA LYS A 466 -37.54 -66.02 -117.65
C LYS A 466 -36.04 -65.72 -117.64
N SER A 467 -35.22 -66.76 -117.74
CA SER A 467 -33.77 -66.68 -117.90
C SER A 467 -33.40 -66.47 -119.38
N THR A 468 -32.48 -65.52 -119.62
CA THR A 468 -31.79 -65.17 -120.88
C THR A 468 -32.60 -64.42 -121.95
N CYS A 469 -32.15 -63.20 -122.26
CA CYS A 469 -32.19 -62.62 -123.61
C CYS A 469 -31.03 -61.63 -123.75
N ASP A 470 -30.21 -61.86 -124.77
CA ASP A 470 -29.08 -61.06 -125.20
C ASP A 470 -29.49 -59.63 -125.56
N TRP A 471 -28.69 -58.66 -125.16
CA TRP A 471 -28.75 -57.30 -125.69
C TRP A 471 -27.47 -57.02 -126.47
N VAL A 472 -27.59 -57.10 -127.80
CA VAL A 472 -26.74 -56.39 -128.76
C VAL A 472 -27.32 -54.99 -128.93
N LEU A 473 -26.42 -54.00 -128.95
CA LEU A 473 -26.62 -52.55 -129.06
C LEU A 473 -27.75 -52.07 -130.00
N MET A 474 -28.57 -51.15 -129.49
CA MET A 474 -28.70 -49.77 -130.01
C MET A 474 -29.18 -48.83 -128.91
#